data_AF-A0A7W1CF02-F1
#
_entry.id   AF-A0A7W1CF02-F1
#
_cell.length_a   1.000
_cell.length_b   1.000
_cell.length_c   1.000
_cell.angle_alpha   90.00
_cell.angle_beta   90.00
_cell.angle_gamma   90.00
#
_symmetry.space_group_name_H-M   'P 1'
#
loop_
_entity.id
_entity.type
_entity.pdbx_description
1 polymer ?
#
loop_
_entity_poly.entity_id
_entity_poly.type
_entity_poly.pdbx_seq_one_letter_code
_entity_poly.pdbx_strand_id
1 'polypeptide(L)' 'MEDFKEQCRRQLERSVEQRIKYGFFRQYKPVLDDISFRAFETMAEYRAWADAELPRYLGYKIVKKNNESE' A
#
# COMPACT_ATOMS: atom_id res chain seq x y z
N MET A 1 -16.19 8.56 -6.31
CA MET A 1 -16.00 9.01 -4.90
C MET A 1 -17.23 8.73 -4.04
N GLU A 2 -18.44 8.87 -4.58
CA GLU A 2 -19.67 8.57 -3.85
C GLU A 2 -19.73 7.10 -3.38
N ASP A 3 -19.36 6.16 -4.24
CA ASP A 3 -19.31 4.73 -3.90
C ASP A 3 -18.38 4.40 -2.73
N PHE A 4 -17.27 5.13 -2.60
CA PHE A 4 -16.32 4.95 -1.51
C PHE A 4 -16.90 5.45 -0.18
N LYS A 5 -17.57 6.61 -0.19
CA LYS A 5 -18.27 7.13 0.99
C LYS A 5 -19.38 6.20 1.44
N GLU A 6 -20.15 5.68 0.49
CA GLU A 6 -21.22 4.69 0.75
C GLU A 6 -20.67 3.40 1.34
N GLN A 7 -19.57 2.89 0.77
CA GLN A 7 -18.87 1.72 1.28
C GLN A 7 -18.40 1.94 2.73
N CYS A 8 -17.81 3.10 3.03
CA CYS A 8 -17.39 3.45 4.39
C CYS A 8 -18.57 3.46 5.37
N ARG A 9 -19.72 4.05 4.99
CA ARG A 9 -20.92 4.09 5.83
C ARG A 9 -21.39 2.67 6.18
N ARG A 10 -21.53 1.80 5.18
CA ARG A 10 -21.91 0.39 5.36
C ARG A 10 -20.93 -0.40 6.22
N GLN A 11 -19.63 -0.09 6.19
CA GLN A 11 -18.63 -0.73 7.05
C GLN A 11 -18.76 -0.27 8.52
N LEU A 12 -19.12 0.99 8.75
CA LEU A 12 -19.33 1.53 10.09
C LEU A 12 -20.59 0.96 10.76
N GLU A 13 -21.61 0.62 9.98
CA GLU A 13 -22.84 -0.04 10.45
C GLU A 13 -22.63 -1.49 10.93
N ARG A 14 -21.53 -2.15 10.51
CA ARG A 14 -21.21 -3.53 10.94
C ARG A 14 -20.84 -3.57 12.42
N SER A 15 -21.11 -4.68 13.09
CA SER A 15 -20.63 -4.90 14.46
C SER A 15 -19.09 -4.92 14.52
N VAL A 16 -18.51 -4.65 15.69
CA VAL A 16 -17.05 -4.77 15.90
C VAL A 16 -16.56 -6.16 15.52
N GLU A 17 -17.31 -7.20 15.91
CA GLU A 17 -17.01 -8.59 15.58
C GLU A 17 -16.97 -8.83 14.06
N GLN A 18 -17.96 -8.31 13.32
CA GLN A 18 -17.98 -8.42 11.86
C GLN A 18 -16.83 -7.67 11.20
N ARG A 19 -16.46 -6.50 11.73
CA ARG A 19 -15.30 -5.75 11.25
C ARG A 19 -13.99 -6.49 11.49
N ILE A 20 -13.83 -7.17 12.63
CA ILE A 20 -12.65 -8.00 12.88
C ILE A 20 -12.67 -9.23 11.95
N LYS A 21 -13.80 -9.92 11.84
CA LYS A 21 -13.94 -11.13 11.02
C LYS A 21 -13.60 -10.91 9.54
N TYR A 22 -13.99 -9.77 8.98
CA TYR A 22 -13.85 -9.49 7.54
C TYR A 22 -12.85 -8.38 7.19
N GLY A 23 -12.42 -7.58 8.18
CA GLY A 23 -11.49 -6.47 7.96
C GLY A 23 -10.03 -6.91 7.90
N PHE A 24 -9.71 -8.04 8.51
CA PHE A 24 -8.39 -8.64 8.42
C PHE A 24 -8.41 -9.75 7.36
N PHE A 25 -7.62 -9.55 6.31
CA PHE A 25 -7.28 -10.62 5.38
C PHE A 25 -5.76 -10.71 5.27
N ARG A 26 -5.24 -11.93 5.25
CA ARG A 26 -3.81 -12.14 5.06
C ARG A 26 -3.51 -12.09 3.57
N GLN A 27 -2.96 -10.97 3.14
CA GLN A 27 -2.42 -10.82 1.80
C GLN A 27 -0.92 -11.04 1.83
N TYR A 28 -0.44 -11.95 0.98
CA TYR A 28 0.98 -12.03 0.66
C TYR A 28 1.42 -10.75 -0.07
N LYS A 29 2.40 -10.05 0.48
CA LYS A 29 3.05 -8.89 -0.12
C LYS A 29 4.39 -9.36 -0.73
N PRO A 30 4.47 -9.53 -2.06
CA PRO A 30 5.69 -9.94 -2.73
C PRO A 30 6.87 -9.07 -2.32
N VAL A 31 8.05 -9.66 -2.19
CA VAL A 31 9.30 -9.01 -1.77
C VAL A 31 9.34 -8.59 -0.30
N LEU A 32 8.24 -8.07 0.24
CA LEU A 32 8.15 -7.65 1.65
C LEU A 32 8.02 -8.83 2.60
N ASP A 33 7.20 -9.82 2.26
CA ASP A 33 6.94 -10.98 3.12
C ASP A 33 7.99 -12.10 2.92
N ASP A 34 8.90 -11.96 1.96
CA ASP A 34 9.91 -12.98 1.61
C ASP A 34 11.07 -13.08 2.60
N ILE A 35 11.32 -12.01 3.36
CA ILE A 35 12.36 -11.97 4.40
C ILE A 35 11.83 -11.26 5.64
N SER A 36 12.44 -11.53 6.80
CA SER A 36 11.96 -11.01 8.09
C SER A 36 12.13 -9.49 8.23
N PHE A 37 13.23 -8.93 7.74
CA PHE A 37 13.48 -7.48 7.77
C PHE A 37 14.47 -7.06 6.69
N ARG A 38 14.43 -5.78 6.34
CA ARG A 38 15.42 -5.12 5.48
C ARG A 38 15.77 -3.77 6.09
N ALA A 39 17.05 -3.43 6.10
CA ALA A 39 17.55 -2.15 6.58
C ALA A 39 18.36 -1.47 5.47
N PHE A 40 18.36 -0.14 5.48
CA PHE A 40 19.09 0.70 4.54
C PHE A 40 19.83 1.76 5.34
N GLU A 41 21.02 2.15 4.91
CA GLU A 41 21.81 3.18 5.56
C GLU A 41 21.20 4.57 5.32
N THR A 42 20.52 4.74 4.17
CA THR A 42 19.87 6.01 3.83
C THR A 42 18.45 5.85 3.31
N MET A 43 17.65 6.91 3.44
CA MET A 43 16.33 6.99 2.82
C MET A 43 16.38 6.99 1.29
N ALA A 44 17.50 7.41 0.69
CA ALA A 44 17.68 7.40 -0.76
C ALA A 44 17.79 5.97 -1.29
N GLU A 45 18.59 5.13 -0.62
CA GLU A 45 18.72 3.70 -0.93
C GLU A 45 17.39 2.97 -0.77
N TYR A 46 16.68 3.22 0.32
CA TYR A 46 15.35 2.65 0.55
C TYR A 46 14.38 2.99 -0.59
N ARG A 47 14.31 4.27 -1.00
CA ARG A 47 13.39 4.71 -2.07
C ARG A 47 13.77 4.14 -3.43
N ALA A 48 15.07 4.08 -3.75
CA ALA A 48 15.55 3.48 -4.99
C ALA A 48 15.20 2.00 -5.07
N TRP A 49 15.42 1.26 -3.97
CA TRP A 49 15.03 -0.14 -3.87
C TRP A 49 13.52 -0.32 -3.99
N ALA A 50 12.73 0.50 -3.30
CA ALA A 50 11.27 0.42 -3.32
C ALA A 50 10.71 0.70 -4.74
N ASP A 51 11.31 1.65 -5.46
CA ASP A 51 10.94 1.95 -6.85
C ASP A 51 11.33 0.84 -7.83
N ALA A 52 12.41 0.10 -7.57
CA ALA A 52 12.83 -1.03 -8.39
C ALA A 52 12.00 -2.29 -8.10
N GLU A 53 11.99 -2.74 -6.85
CA GLU A 53 11.57 -4.09 -6.47
C GLU A 53 10.08 -4.22 -6.12
N LEU A 54 9.48 -3.19 -5.51
CA LEU A 54 8.11 -3.34 -5.00
C LEU A 54 7.04 -3.27 -6.10
N PRO A 55 6.01 -4.12 -6.08
CA PRO A 55 4.89 -4.02 -7.01
C PRO A 55 4.21 -2.65 -7.00
N ARG A 56 3.76 -2.19 -8.19
CA ARG A 56 3.15 -0.86 -8.35
C ARG A 56 1.92 -0.64 -7.46
N TYR A 57 1.11 -1.67 -7.23
CA TYR A 57 -0.12 -1.56 -6.43
C TYR A 57 0.14 -1.26 -4.94
N LEU A 58 1.38 -1.43 -4.46
CA LEU A 58 1.75 -1.09 -3.09
C LEU A 58 2.00 0.42 -2.90
N GLY A 59 2.09 1.20 -3.99
CA GLY A 59 2.14 2.67 -3.91
C GLY A 59 3.51 3.27 -3.57
N TYR A 60 4.60 2.49 -3.60
CA TYR A 60 5.95 2.98 -3.31
C TYR A 60 6.72 3.52 -4.53
N LYS A 61 6.16 3.40 -5.74
CA LYS A 61 6.82 3.86 -6.95
C LYS A 61 6.98 5.39 -6.94
N ILE A 62 8.12 5.85 -7.41
CA ILE A 62 8.43 7.28 -7.49
C ILE A 62 7.58 7.90 -8.60
N VAL A 63 6.83 8.94 -8.27
CA VAL A 63 6.12 9.75 -9.26
C VAL A 63 7.16 10.58 -10.01
N LYS A 64 7.45 10.19 -11.25
CA LYS A 64 8.23 11.03 -12.16
C LYS A 64 7.34 12.19 -12.57
N LYS A 65 7.73 13.42 -12.22
CA LYS A 65 7.15 14.60 -12.86
C LYS A 65 7.57 14.55 -14.32
N ASN A 66 6.60 14.42 -15.23
CA ASN A 66 6.85 14.77 -16.61
C ASN A 66 7.07 16.28 -16.60
N ASN A 67 8.31 16.71 -16.86
CA ASN A 67 8.53 18.08 -17.27
C ASN A 67 7.99 18.15 -18.70
N GLU A 68 6.70 18.50 -18.83
CA GLU A 68 6.16 18.99 -20.09
C GLU A 68 6.84 20.33 -20.38
N SER A 69 7.98 20.23 -21.03
CA SER A 69 8.56 21.31 -21.82
C SER A 69 7.97 21.16 -23.22
N GLU A 70 6.97 21.99 -23.53
CA GLU A 70 6.68 22.63 -24.84
C GLU A 70 5.25 23.19 -24.87
#